data_AF-A0A9D0IJ06-F1
#
_entry.id   AF-A0A9D0IJ06-F1
#
_cell.length_a   1.000
_cell.length_b   1.000
_cell.length_c   1.000
_cell.angle_alpha   90.00
_cell.angle_beta   90.00
_cell.angle_gamma   90.00
#
_symmetry.space_group_name_H-M   'P 1'
#
loop_
_entity.id
_entity.type
_entity.pdbx_description
1 polymer ?
#
loop_
_entity_poly.entity_id
_entity_poly.type
_entity_poly.pdbx_seq_one_letter_code
_entity_poly.pdbx_strand_id
1 'polypeptide(L)'
;MPMLHTVNKSPFERRTLDTALRHAVKGAAILLIEDGVYAAFDGTVVADKVRAALADHKIYVLGPDVTARGMSAHHVIDGLEVVDYGGFVDLVTEYDKVQSWL
;
A
#
# COMPACT_ATOMS: atom_id res chain seq x y z
N MET A 1 -9.35 -14.29 -8.87
CA MET A 1 -10.03 -12.99 -8.86
C MET A 1 -9.10 -12.01 -8.19
N PRO A 2 -8.39 -11.15 -8.95
CA PRO A 2 -7.47 -10.18 -8.38
C PRO A 2 -8.25 -9.22 -7.47
N MET A 3 -7.80 -9.06 -6.21
CA MET A 3 -8.42 -8.17 -5.22
C MET A 3 -7.48 -7.00 -4.92
N LEU A 4 -8.04 -5.80 -4.81
CA LEU A 4 -7.34 -4.63 -4.31
C LEU A 4 -7.60 -4.48 -2.81
N HIS A 5 -6.57 -4.58 -1.99
CA HIS A 5 -6.65 -4.31 -0.56
C HIS A 5 -6.25 -2.87 -0.28
N THR A 6 -7.10 -2.09 0.40
CA THR A 6 -6.74 -0.74 0.85
C THR A 6 -6.39 -0.76 2.33
N VAL A 7 -5.28 -0.09 2.69
CA VAL A 7 -4.81 0.03 4.07
C VAL A 7 -4.66 1.51 4.40
N ASN A 8 -5.46 2.00 5.34
CA ASN A 8 -5.52 3.43 5.66
C ASN A 8 -4.90 3.81 7.02
N LYS A 9 -4.37 2.83 7.77
CA LYS A 9 -3.79 3.04 9.11
C LYS A 9 -2.28 2.86 9.12
N SER A 10 -1.62 3.69 9.92
CA SER A 10 -0.19 3.61 10.16
C SER A 10 0.21 2.20 10.61
N PRO A 11 1.24 1.59 10.01
CA PRO A 11 1.77 0.30 10.45
C PRO A 11 2.43 0.37 11.84
N PHE A 12 2.66 1.59 12.36
CA PHE A 12 3.23 1.84 13.68
C PHE A 12 2.15 2.02 14.77
N GLU A 13 0.89 2.21 14.36
CA GLU A 13 -0.23 2.35 15.29
C GLU A 13 -1.12 1.10 15.28
N ARG A 14 -1.39 0.52 14.10
CA ARG A 14 -2.33 -0.59 13.94
C ARG A 14 -1.74 -1.75 13.17
N ARG A 15 -2.28 -2.95 13.45
CA ARG A 15 -1.94 -4.20 12.75
C ARG A 15 -2.70 -4.41 11.44
N THR A 16 -3.27 -3.34 10.89
CA THR A 16 -4.11 -3.36 9.70
C THR A 16 -3.33 -3.85 8.48
N LEU A 17 -2.10 -3.34 8.26
CA LEU A 17 -1.20 -3.82 7.21
C LEU A 17 -0.87 -5.31 7.36
N ASP A 18 -0.49 -5.75 8.56
CA ASP A 18 -0.15 -7.15 8.82
C ASP A 18 -1.32 -8.10 8.52
N THR A 19 -2.53 -7.64 8.82
CA THR A 19 -3.73 -8.43 8.59
C THR A 19 -4.06 -8.45 7.09
N ALA A 20 -3.95 -7.32 6.40
CA ALA A 20 -4.09 -7.27 4.95
C ALA A 20 -3.13 -8.23 4.23
N LEU A 21 -1.84 -8.18 4.58
CA LEU A 21 -0.81 -9.05 3.96
C LEU A 21 -1.04 -10.53 4.22
N ARG A 22 -1.57 -10.92 5.40
CA ARG A 22 -1.89 -12.33 5.69
C ARG A 22 -3.07 -12.87 4.88
N HIS A 23 -4.01 -12.01 4.48
CA HIS A 23 -5.20 -12.40 3.74
C HIS A 23 -5.09 -12.17 2.24
N ALA A 24 -4.13 -11.35 1.81
CA ALA A 24 -3.84 -11.15 0.39
C ALA A 24 -3.32 -12.45 -0.21
N VAL A 25 -3.99 -12.91 -1.27
CA VAL A 25 -3.55 -14.07 -2.05
C VAL A 25 -2.63 -13.61 -3.18
N LYS A 26 -1.81 -14.52 -3.71
CA LYS A 26 -0.90 -14.21 -4.82
C LYS A 26 -1.65 -13.58 -6.00
N GLY A 27 -1.11 -12.47 -6.52
CA GLY A 27 -1.74 -11.69 -7.60
C GLY A 27 -2.77 -10.66 -7.13
N ALA A 28 -3.04 -10.55 -5.83
CA ALA A 28 -3.71 -9.38 -5.25
C ALA A 28 -2.78 -8.16 -5.22
N ALA A 29 -3.37 -6.98 -5.09
CA ALA A 29 -2.64 -5.73 -4.88
C ALA A 29 -2.95 -5.10 -3.53
N ILE A 30 -2.00 -4.32 -3.03
CA ILE A 30 -2.14 -3.50 -1.84
C ILE A 30 -2.02 -2.02 -2.23
N LEU A 31 -2.97 -1.18 -1.84
CA LEU A 31 -2.87 0.27 -1.94
C LEU A 31 -2.80 0.88 -0.54
N LEU A 32 -1.69 1.57 -0.28
CA LEU A 32 -1.46 2.34 0.94
C LEU A 32 -2.04 3.75 0.76
N ILE A 33 -3.03 4.11 1.58
CA ILE A 33 -3.69 5.42 1.60
C ILE A 33 -3.68 5.98 3.02
N GLU A 34 -4.05 7.24 3.19
CA GLU A 34 -4.08 7.95 4.48
C GLU A 34 -2.81 7.66 5.28
N ASP A 35 -2.91 7.25 6.55
CA ASP A 35 -1.73 6.96 7.37
C ASP A 35 -1.05 5.64 6.99
N GLY A 36 -1.68 4.82 6.15
CA GLY A 36 -1.06 3.62 5.59
C GLY A 36 0.19 3.92 4.77
N VAL A 37 0.32 5.14 4.21
CA VAL A 37 1.49 5.52 3.40
C VAL A 37 2.81 5.49 4.17
N TYR A 38 2.79 5.57 5.50
CA TYR A 38 3.99 5.41 6.33
C TYR A 38 4.67 4.04 6.17
N ALA A 39 3.94 3.02 5.72
CA ALA A 39 4.51 1.71 5.40
C ALA A 39 5.37 1.70 4.13
N ALA A 40 5.20 2.69 3.25
CA ALA A 40 5.87 2.74 1.96
C ALA A 40 7.34 3.18 2.03
N PHE A 41 7.81 3.64 3.19
CA PHE A 41 9.10 4.33 3.32
C PHE A 41 10.23 3.41 3.75
N ASP A 42 11.38 3.59 3.10
CA ASP A 42 12.61 2.94 3.47
C ASP A 42 13.14 3.46 4.83
N GLY A 43 14.04 2.70 5.45
CA GLY A 43 14.64 3.03 6.74
C GLY A 43 13.69 2.84 7.93
N THR A 44 12.46 2.38 7.70
CA THR A 44 11.50 2.06 8.77
C THR A 44 11.59 0.60 9.19
N VAL A 45 11.15 0.30 10.42
CA VAL A 45 11.13 -1.08 10.96
C VAL A 45 10.20 -2.03 10.19
N VAL A 46 9.34 -1.52 9.30
CA VAL A 46 8.42 -2.32 8.49
C VAL A 46 8.88 -2.47 7.03
N ALA A 47 9.96 -1.81 6.62
CA ALA A 47 10.40 -1.79 5.23
C ALA A 47 10.68 -3.20 4.68
N ASP A 48 11.37 -4.04 5.44
CA ASP A 48 11.70 -5.41 4.99
C ASP A 48 10.46 -6.30 4.82
N LYS A 49 9.43 -6.07 5.65
CA LYS A 49 8.14 -6.76 5.50
C LYS A 49 7.44 -6.35 4.19
N VAL A 50 7.47 -5.07 3.87
CA VAL A 50 6.87 -4.54 2.64
C VAL A 50 7.66 -5.02 1.42
N ARG A 51 9.00 -5.05 1.48
CA ARG A 51 9.85 -5.64 0.44
C ARG A 51 9.55 -7.12 0.22
N ALA A 52 9.40 -7.90 1.29
CA ALA A 52 9.07 -9.31 1.17
C ALA A 52 7.70 -9.52 0.49
N ALA A 53 6.72 -8.66 0.78
CA ALA A 53 5.40 -8.72 0.18
C ALA A 53 5.39 -8.42 -1.33
N LEU A 54 6.39 -7.68 -1.85
CA LEU A 54 6.52 -7.43 -3.30
C LEU A 54 6.76 -8.70 -4.12
N ALA A 55 7.19 -9.80 -3.49
CA ALA A 55 7.40 -11.07 -4.20
C ALA A 55 6.08 -11.67 -4.74
N ASP A 56 4.96 -11.41 -4.06
CA ASP A 56 3.66 -12.02 -4.36
C ASP A 56 2.56 -10.99 -4.71
N HIS A 57 2.79 -9.71 -4.42
CA HIS A 57 1.79 -8.64 -4.55
C HIS A 57 2.35 -7.40 -5.25
N LYS A 58 1.51 -6.74 -6.03
CA LYS A 58 1.74 -5.35 -6.43
C LYS A 58 1.40 -4.44 -5.26
N ILE A 59 2.28 -3.48 -4.95
CA ILE A 59 2.07 -2.54 -3.86
C ILE A 59 2.15 -1.11 -4.40
N TYR A 60 1.11 -0.36 -4.10
CA TYR A 60 0.91 1.02 -4.51
C TYR A 60 0.86 1.93 -3.29
N VAL A 61 1.25 3.19 -3.46
CA VAL A 61 1.13 4.23 -2.43
C VAL A 61 0.52 5.49 -3.03
N LEU A 62 -0.43 6.09 -2.32
CA LEU A 62 -1.10 7.30 -2.79
C LEU A 62 -0.21 8.54 -2.59
N GLY A 63 0.31 9.07 -3.69
CA GLY A 63 1.19 10.24 -3.74
C GLY A 63 0.62 11.51 -3.08
N PRO A 64 -0.67 11.84 -3.26
CA PRO A 64 -1.31 12.91 -2.49
C PRO A 64 -1.16 12.78 -0.98
N ASP A 65 -1.32 11.57 -0.43
CA ASP A 65 -1.17 11.33 1.01
C ASP A 65 0.27 11.37 1.51
N VAL A 66 1.22 10.93 0.66
CA VAL A 66 2.66 11.11 0.89
C VAL A 66 3.00 12.59 1.00
N THR A 67 2.52 13.38 0.05
CA THR A 67 2.77 14.83 -0.03
C THR A 67 2.13 15.57 1.15
N ALA A 68 0.90 15.21 1.51
CA ALA A 68 0.20 15.80 2.65
C ALA A 68 0.92 15.59 4.00
N ARG A 69 1.71 14.51 4.11
CA ARG A 69 2.54 14.20 5.30
C ARG A 69 3.94 14.83 5.26
N GLY A 70 4.23 15.67 4.26
CA GLY A 70 5.53 16.32 4.12
C GLY A 70 6.67 15.36 3.73
N MET A 71 6.33 14.19 3.19
CA MET A 71 7.29 13.19 2.78
C MET A 71 7.52 13.24 1.27
N SER A 72 8.69 12.75 0.83
CA SER A 72 9.04 12.70 -0.59
C SER A 72 8.85 11.30 -1.16
N ALA A 73 8.23 11.21 -2.33
CA ALA A 73 8.15 9.96 -3.10
C ALA A 73 9.53 9.35 -3.41
N HIS A 74 10.61 10.14 -3.39
CA HIS A 74 11.98 9.65 -3.58
C HIS A 74 12.47 8.70 -2.46
N HIS A 75 11.80 8.66 -1.30
CA HIS A 75 12.15 7.78 -0.19
C HIS A 75 11.21 6.57 -0.06
N VAL A 76 10.32 6.38 -1.05
CA VAL A 76 9.49 5.19 -1.13
C VAL A 76 10.37 3.99 -1.49
N ILE A 77 10.09 2.84 -0.88
CA ILE A 77 10.78 1.57 -1.12
C ILE A 77 10.76 1.24 -2.62
N ASP A 78 11.91 0.91 -3.18
CA ASP A 78 12.04 0.48 -4.57
C ASP A 78 11.09 -0.67 -4.90
N GLY A 79 10.36 -0.52 -6.01
CA GLY A 79 9.36 -1.49 -6.48
C GLY A 79 7.92 -1.16 -6.09
N LEU A 80 7.70 -0.21 -5.19
CA LEU A 80 6.36 0.35 -4.96
C LEU A 80 6.02 1.36 -6.06
N GLU A 81 4.77 1.35 -6.51
CA GLU A 81 4.26 2.27 -7.52
C GLU A 81 3.52 3.44 -6.85
N VAL A 82 3.97 4.68 -7.09
CA VAL A 82 3.30 5.87 -6.57
C VAL A 82 2.18 6.26 -7.53
N VAL A 83 0.95 6.34 -7.04
CA VAL A 83 -0.24 6.68 -7.83
C VAL A 83 -0.92 7.94 -7.30
N ASP A 84 -1.70 8.61 -8.14
CA ASP A 84 -2.61 9.67 -7.73
C ASP A 84 -4.05 9.14 -7.58
N TYR A 85 -5.02 10.03 -7.39
CA TYR A 85 -6.43 9.62 -7.32
C TYR A 85 -6.96 9.04 -8.62
N GLY A 86 -6.44 9.46 -9.79
CA GLY A 86 -6.78 8.83 -11.07
C GLY A 86 -6.31 7.39 -11.10
N GLY A 87 -5.05 7.15 -10.73
CA GLY A 87 -4.49 5.81 -10.60
C GLY A 87 -5.21 4.97 -9.55
N PHE A 88 -5.69 5.55 -8.44
CA PHE A 88 -6.55 4.82 -7.50
C PHE A 88 -7.87 4.40 -8.17
N VAL A 89 -8.54 5.29 -8.91
CA VAL A 89 -9.75 4.94 -9.66
C VAL A 89 -9.47 3.80 -10.65
N ASP A 90 -8.36 3.88 -11.39
CA ASP A 90 -7.96 2.85 -12.35
C ASP A 90 -7.77 1.49 -11.65
N LEU A 91 -7.04 1.44 -10.52
CA LEU A 91 -6.86 0.23 -9.72
C LEU A 91 -8.20 -0.33 -9.23
N VAL A 92 -9.16 0.50 -8.83
CA VAL A 92 -10.49 0.02 -8.41
C VAL A 92 -11.24 -0.63 -9.58
N THR A 93 -11.01 -0.18 -10.81
CA THR A 93 -11.66 -0.75 -12.01
C THR A 93 -10.93 -1.95 -12.60
N GLU A 94 -9.62 -2.08 -12.36
CA GLU A 94 -8.80 -3.20 -12.83
C GLU A 94 -9.03 -4.48 -12.00
N TYR A 95 -9.27 -4.34 -10.70
CA TYR A 95 -9.43 -5.46 -9.77
C TYR A 95 -10.91 -5.81 -9.54
N ASP A 96 -11.23 -7.09 -9.42
CA ASP A 96 -12.62 -7.57 -9.32
C ASP A 96 -13.35 -7.08 -8.05
N LYS A 97 -12.58 -6.83 -6.98
CA LYS A 97 -13.10 -6.47 -5.66
C LYS A 97 -12.12 -5.54 -4.93
N VAL A 98 -12.69 -4.67 -4.11
CA VAL A 98 -11.94 -3.85 -3.16
C VAL A 98 -12.24 -4.33 -1.74
N GLN A 99 -11.18 -4.62 -0.97
CA GLN A 99 -11.27 -4.96 0.44
C GLN A 99 -10.58 -3.89 1.28
N SER A 100 -11.37 -3.12 2.03
CA SER A 100 -10.85 -2.13 2.95
C SER A 100 -10.47 -2.76 4.29
N TRP A 101 -9.31 -2.37 4.81
CA TRP A 101 -8.83 -2.70 6.14
C TRP A 101 -8.73 -1.41 6.97
N LEU A 102 -9.48 -1.34 8.08
CA LEU A 102 -9.67 -0.12 8.91
C LEU A 102 -9.03 -0.20 10.29
#